data_AF-A0A4R2JV77-F1
#
_entry.id   AF-A0A4R2JV77-F1
#
_cell.length_a   1.000
_cell.length_b   1.000
_cell.length_c   1.000
_cell.angle_alpha   90.00
_cell.angle_beta   90.00
_cell.angle_gamma   90.00
#
_symmetry.space_group_name_H-M   'P 1'
#
loop_
_entity.id
_entity.type
_entity.pdbx_description
1 polymer ?
#
loop_
_entity_poly.entity_id
_entity_poly.type
_entity_poly.pdbx_seq_one_letter_code
_entity_poly.pdbx_strand_id
1 'polypeptide(L)'
;MEPFDRHCPTPPHWTLTWRDIRDEFPWVRRLARVPQDWEHHREGDVETHTRMACEALAALPEWRARPTDERVRLFAAVLLHDVAKPFCTQVAPEGITAHGHSRLGDLLVRRILWDMGTPPAWREHVAALVRHHQIPFWALERDDIERIAFRVSLLARNDDLVLLAKADILGRICTDAATLVDNVSLYGEYCAELDCLSTPRRFPSDHARFMYFRTPGRDPDYAAYDDTRLTMTLVAGLPGVGKDHWLTHNRPDLPRVSLDALRTELKVKPTADQGPVIAAANARAREHLRAGRSFVWNATNVSRQVRDQAIGLAAAYRARIEIIGLEAPMSVITARNAARPDPVPASVIEKLANKWEAPDPTEAHTVRWLTTA
;
A
#
# COMPACT_ATOMS: atom_id res chain seq x y z
N MET A 1 1.80 -14.80 10.32
CA MET A 1 2.05 -15.50 9.03
C MET A 1 1.63 -16.96 9.07
N GLU A 2 1.46 -17.55 10.27
CA GLU A 2 1.16 -18.97 10.47
C GLU A 2 0.06 -19.57 9.56
N PRO A 3 -1.07 -18.90 9.25
CA PRO A 3 -2.05 -19.47 8.34
C PRO A 3 -1.53 -19.61 6.90
N PHE A 4 -0.78 -18.62 6.39
CA PHE A 4 -0.19 -18.69 5.05
C PHE A 4 0.94 -19.71 4.98
N ASP A 5 1.75 -19.82 6.04
CA ASP A 5 2.83 -20.80 6.14
C ASP A 5 2.30 -22.24 6.06
N ARG A 6 1.25 -22.53 6.85
CA ARG A 6 0.57 -23.84 6.89
C ARG A 6 0.03 -24.28 5.53
N HIS A 7 -0.46 -23.34 4.73
CA HIS A 7 -1.07 -23.61 3.44
C HIS A 7 -0.13 -23.43 2.24
N CYS A 8 1.08 -22.91 2.47
CA CYS A 8 2.06 -22.70 1.42
C CYS A 8 2.55 -24.06 0.89
N PRO A 9 2.53 -24.30 -0.43
CA PRO A 9 3.05 -25.54 -0.99
C PRO A 9 4.53 -25.75 -0.66
N THR A 10 4.88 -26.96 -0.20
CA THR A 10 6.25 -27.30 0.23
C THR A 10 6.79 -28.55 -0.46
N PRO A 11 8.12 -28.73 -0.51
CA PRO A 11 8.71 -29.97 -1.02
C PRO A 11 8.27 -31.19 -0.20
N PRO A 12 8.23 -32.39 -0.81
CA PRO A 12 8.55 -32.66 -2.21
C PRO A 12 7.36 -32.47 -3.17
N HIS A 13 6.15 -32.28 -2.64
CA HIS A 13 4.92 -32.43 -3.42
C HIS A 13 4.42 -31.15 -4.07
N TRP A 14 4.65 -29.98 -3.45
CA TRP A 14 4.21 -28.68 -3.96
C TRP A 14 2.70 -28.62 -4.25
N THR A 15 1.92 -29.37 -3.48
CA THR A 15 0.46 -29.49 -3.64
C THR A 15 -0.28 -28.47 -2.80
N LEU A 16 -1.37 -27.92 -3.34
CA LEU A 16 -2.27 -27.03 -2.61
C LEU A 16 -3.40 -27.81 -1.93
N THR A 17 -3.64 -27.51 -0.67
CA THR A 17 -4.80 -28.00 0.08
C THR A 17 -5.97 -27.01 -0.07
N TRP A 18 -6.52 -26.88 -1.29
CA TRP A 18 -7.49 -25.82 -1.59
C TRP A 18 -8.72 -25.82 -0.69
N ARG A 19 -9.23 -27.00 -0.31
CA ARG A 19 -10.35 -27.12 0.63
C ARG A 19 -10.03 -26.45 1.97
N ASP A 20 -8.85 -26.72 2.53
CA ASP A 20 -8.45 -26.19 3.82
C ASP A 20 -8.19 -24.68 3.75
N ILE A 21 -7.59 -24.20 2.65
CA ILE A 21 -7.42 -22.77 2.35
C ILE A 21 -8.79 -22.08 2.33
N ARG A 22 -9.75 -22.68 1.63
CA ARG A 22 -11.11 -22.16 1.51
C ARG A 22 -11.84 -22.16 2.85
N ASP A 23 -11.59 -23.13 3.72
CA ASP A 23 -12.20 -23.20 5.06
C ASP A 23 -11.57 -22.18 6.03
N GLU A 24 -10.24 -21.99 5.96
CA GLU A 24 -9.48 -21.05 6.80
C GLU A 24 -9.74 -19.58 6.43
N PHE A 25 -9.87 -19.25 5.14
CA PHE A 25 -9.94 -17.86 4.67
C PHE A 25 -11.34 -17.47 4.15
N PRO A 26 -12.15 -16.73 4.93
CA PRO A 26 -13.49 -16.32 4.52
C PRO A 26 -13.53 -15.45 3.25
N TRP A 27 -12.47 -14.68 3.01
CA TRP A 27 -12.37 -13.83 1.83
C TRP A 27 -12.11 -14.64 0.54
N VAL A 28 -11.46 -15.82 0.62
CA VAL A 28 -11.36 -16.75 -0.53
C VAL A 28 -12.75 -17.24 -0.92
N ARG A 29 -13.58 -17.61 0.06
CA ARG A 29 -14.97 -18.05 -0.21
C ARG A 29 -15.83 -17.00 -0.88
N ARG A 30 -15.49 -15.71 -0.75
CA ARG A 30 -16.22 -14.61 -1.40
C ARG A 30 -15.87 -14.46 -2.89
N LEU A 31 -14.78 -15.08 -3.35
CA LEU A 31 -14.40 -15.12 -4.77
C LEU A 31 -15.28 -16.10 -5.56
N ALA A 32 -15.92 -17.04 -4.87
CA ALA A 32 -16.82 -18.02 -5.47
C ALA A 32 -17.92 -17.35 -6.25
N ARG A 33 -18.19 -17.82 -7.47
CA ARG A 33 -19.26 -17.35 -8.35
C ARG A 33 -19.16 -15.88 -8.75
N VAL A 34 -18.06 -15.19 -8.46
CA VAL A 34 -17.81 -13.87 -9.03
C VAL A 34 -17.48 -14.08 -10.51
N PRO A 35 -18.35 -13.63 -11.43
CA PRO A 35 -18.18 -13.91 -12.84
C PRO A 35 -16.98 -13.15 -13.39
N GLN A 36 -16.35 -13.69 -14.41
CA GLN A 36 -15.24 -13.08 -15.13
C GLN A 36 -15.54 -13.05 -16.62
N ASP A 37 -14.80 -12.22 -17.35
CA ASP A 37 -14.90 -12.18 -18.80
C ASP A 37 -14.55 -13.54 -19.42
N TRP A 38 -15.41 -14.07 -20.29
CA TRP A 38 -15.23 -15.41 -20.85
C TRP A 38 -14.07 -15.51 -21.86
N GLU A 39 -13.71 -14.43 -22.54
CA GLU A 39 -12.61 -14.45 -23.50
C GLU A 39 -11.27 -14.58 -22.78
N HIS A 40 -11.14 -13.84 -21.68
CA HIS A 40 -9.93 -13.84 -20.86
C HIS A 40 -9.94 -14.91 -19.76
N HIS A 41 -11.07 -15.39 -19.27
CA HIS A 41 -11.16 -16.31 -18.13
C HIS A 41 -12.10 -17.48 -18.40
N ARG A 42 -11.72 -18.38 -19.32
CA ARG A 42 -12.53 -19.57 -19.66
C ARG A 42 -12.62 -20.60 -18.54
N GLU A 43 -11.76 -20.51 -17.53
CA GLU A 43 -11.83 -21.31 -16.30
C GLU A 43 -13.04 -20.98 -15.43
N GLY A 44 -13.67 -19.81 -15.63
CA GLY A 44 -14.89 -19.41 -14.94
C GLY A 44 -14.65 -18.35 -13.88
N ASP A 45 -15.00 -18.65 -12.64
CA ASP A 45 -15.07 -17.65 -11.57
C ASP A 45 -13.72 -17.29 -10.95
N VAL A 46 -13.71 -16.20 -10.19
CA VAL A 46 -12.50 -15.65 -9.54
C VAL A 46 -11.86 -16.64 -8.55
N GLU A 47 -12.65 -17.46 -7.85
CA GLU A 47 -12.11 -18.50 -6.95
C GLU A 47 -11.32 -19.55 -7.73
N THR A 48 -11.88 -20.02 -8.84
CA THR A 48 -11.26 -21.01 -9.73
C THR A 48 -9.96 -20.47 -10.31
N HIS A 49 -9.98 -19.24 -10.82
CA HIS A 49 -8.78 -18.53 -11.30
C HIS A 49 -7.71 -18.39 -10.20
N THR A 50 -8.10 -17.93 -9.01
CA THR A 50 -7.16 -17.73 -7.89
C THR A 50 -6.49 -19.05 -7.49
N ARG A 51 -7.24 -20.15 -7.48
CA ARG A 51 -6.70 -21.50 -7.24
C ARG A 51 -5.67 -21.87 -8.30
N MET A 52 -6.04 -21.73 -9.58
CA MET A 52 -5.18 -22.09 -10.70
C MET A 52 -3.90 -21.24 -10.73
N ALA A 53 -3.99 -19.94 -10.40
CA ALA A 53 -2.82 -19.08 -10.25
C ALA A 53 -1.90 -19.54 -9.11
N CYS A 54 -2.44 -19.99 -7.98
CA CYS A 54 -1.64 -20.57 -6.90
C CYS A 54 -0.98 -21.90 -7.33
N GLU A 55 -1.69 -22.75 -8.07
CA GLU A 55 -1.16 -24.02 -8.61
C GLU A 55 -0.03 -23.75 -9.62
N ALA A 56 -0.21 -22.73 -10.48
CA ALA A 56 0.81 -22.27 -11.41
C ALA A 56 2.05 -21.73 -10.68
N LEU A 57 1.87 -20.88 -9.65
CA LEU A 57 2.98 -20.41 -8.80
C LEU A 57 3.75 -21.60 -8.21
N ALA A 58 3.03 -22.59 -7.66
CA ALA A 58 3.63 -23.77 -7.05
C ALA A 58 4.41 -24.64 -8.06
N ALA A 59 4.13 -24.53 -9.36
CA ALA A 59 4.85 -25.20 -10.43
C ALA A 59 6.13 -24.47 -10.88
N LEU A 60 6.26 -23.16 -10.60
CA LEU A 60 7.40 -22.35 -11.04
C LEU A 60 8.71 -22.73 -10.31
N PRO A 61 9.76 -23.19 -11.03
CA PRO A 61 11.06 -23.46 -10.42
C PRO A 61 11.67 -22.25 -9.72
N GLU A 62 11.47 -21.06 -10.28
CA GLU A 62 11.99 -19.79 -9.76
C GLU A 62 11.37 -19.44 -8.41
N TRP A 63 10.10 -19.80 -8.18
CA TRP A 63 9.46 -19.66 -6.87
C TRP A 63 9.93 -20.75 -5.89
N ARG A 64 10.01 -22.01 -6.33
CA ARG A 64 10.49 -23.13 -5.49
C ARG A 64 11.90 -22.88 -4.95
N ALA A 65 12.76 -22.23 -5.73
CA ALA A 65 14.13 -21.87 -5.35
C ALA A 65 14.22 -20.76 -4.29
N ARG A 66 13.14 -20.04 -3.99
CA ARG A 66 13.13 -18.95 -3.01
C ARG A 66 13.26 -19.47 -1.57
N PRO A 67 13.81 -18.65 -0.66
CA PRO A 67 13.68 -18.87 0.78
C PRO A 67 12.22 -19.08 1.19
N THR A 68 11.98 -19.87 2.25
CA THR A 68 10.63 -20.23 2.70
C THR A 68 9.77 -19.00 3.02
N ASP A 69 10.34 -17.99 3.67
CA ASP A 69 9.62 -16.76 4.03
C ASP A 69 9.22 -15.92 2.80
N GLU A 70 10.08 -15.86 1.78
CA GLU A 70 9.77 -15.24 0.49
C GLU A 70 8.67 -16.03 -0.25
N ARG A 71 8.75 -17.37 -0.24
CA ARG A 71 7.71 -18.23 -0.84
C ARG A 71 6.35 -17.99 -0.23
N VAL A 72 6.27 -17.98 1.11
CA VAL A 72 5.03 -17.74 1.87
C VAL A 72 4.47 -16.35 1.57
N ARG A 73 5.33 -15.32 1.51
CA ARG A 73 4.91 -13.95 1.19
C ARG A 73 4.33 -13.84 -0.22
N LEU A 74 5.00 -14.43 -1.21
CA LEU A 74 4.52 -14.39 -2.59
C LEU A 74 3.26 -15.25 -2.79
N PHE A 75 3.18 -16.41 -2.12
CA PHE A 75 1.97 -17.22 -2.11
C PHE A 75 0.76 -16.45 -1.56
N ALA A 76 0.95 -15.72 -0.45
CA ALA A 76 -0.11 -14.85 0.08
C ALA A 76 -0.51 -13.75 -0.92
N ALA A 77 0.44 -13.17 -1.66
CA ALA A 77 0.15 -12.17 -2.68
C ALA A 77 -0.66 -12.74 -3.86
N VAL A 78 -0.32 -13.94 -4.36
CA VAL A 78 -1.10 -14.63 -5.40
C VAL A 78 -2.50 -14.95 -4.90
N LEU A 79 -2.65 -15.45 -3.67
CA LEU A 79 -3.96 -15.77 -3.10
C LEU A 79 -4.86 -14.52 -2.95
N LEU A 80 -4.25 -13.33 -2.76
CA LEU A 80 -4.96 -12.06 -2.52
C LEU A 80 -5.08 -11.15 -3.75
N HIS A 81 -4.45 -11.46 -4.90
CA HIS A 81 -4.31 -10.51 -6.01
C HIS A 81 -5.65 -9.94 -6.52
N ASP A 82 -6.68 -10.79 -6.50
CA ASP A 82 -8.03 -10.48 -6.96
C ASP A 82 -9.07 -10.34 -5.83
N VAL A 83 -8.63 -10.16 -4.57
CA VAL A 83 -9.52 -10.11 -3.39
C VAL A 83 -10.61 -9.04 -3.49
N ALA A 84 -10.41 -8.03 -4.33
CA ALA A 84 -11.34 -6.93 -4.55
C ALA A 84 -12.36 -7.15 -5.68
N LYS A 85 -12.18 -8.16 -6.55
CA LYS A 85 -13.12 -8.43 -7.65
C LYS A 85 -14.59 -8.57 -7.18
N PRO A 86 -14.93 -9.21 -6.04
CA PRO A 86 -16.31 -9.26 -5.56
C PRO A 86 -16.98 -7.89 -5.36
N PHE A 87 -16.21 -6.83 -5.15
CA PHE A 87 -16.71 -5.47 -4.89
C PHE A 87 -16.64 -4.55 -6.11
N CYS A 88 -15.89 -4.94 -7.13
CA CYS A 88 -15.65 -4.13 -8.34
C CYS A 88 -16.26 -4.73 -9.60
N THR A 89 -16.68 -6.00 -9.58
CA THR A 89 -17.21 -6.69 -10.75
C THR A 89 -18.55 -6.10 -11.17
N GLN A 90 -18.66 -5.73 -12.45
CA GLN A 90 -19.85 -5.24 -13.10
C GLN A 90 -20.14 -6.13 -14.30
N VAL A 91 -21.40 -6.56 -14.41
CA VAL A 91 -21.89 -7.38 -15.52
C VAL A 91 -22.74 -6.48 -16.40
N ALA A 92 -22.35 -6.33 -17.65
CA ALA A 92 -23.05 -5.52 -18.63
C ALA A 92 -23.15 -6.26 -19.98
N PRO A 93 -24.03 -5.82 -20.91
CA PRO A 93 -24.18 -6.48 -22.21
C PRO A 93 -22.90 -6.55 -23.04
N GLU A 94 -22.01 -5.56 -22.90
CA GLU A 94 -20.72 -5.46 -23.58
C GLU A 94 -19.63 -6.38 -23.00
N GLY A 95 -19.82 -6.92 -21.80
CA GLY A 95 -18.84 -7.77 -21.14
C GLY A 95 -18.84 -7.65 -19.62
N ILE A 96 -17.91 -8.36 -18.99
CA ILE A 96 -17.71 -8.35 -17.54
C ILE A 96 -16.43 -7.60 -17.23
N THR A 97 -16.51 -6.58 -16.39
CA THR A 97 -15.34 -5.78 -15.99
C THR A 97 -15.20 -5.75 -14.48
N ALA A 98 -13.97 -5.59 -13.99
CA ALA A 98 -13.68 -5.37 -12.58
C ALA A 98 -12.80 -4.13 -12.39
N HIS A 99 -13.17 -3.01 -13.02
CA HIS A 99 -12.36 -1.80 -13.00
C HIS A 99 -12.09 -1.31 -11.57
N GLY A 100 -10.83 -0.96 -11.31
CA GLY A 100 -10.38 -0.46 -10.01
C GLY A 100 -10.12 -1.53 -8.95
N HIS A 101 -10.28 -2.83 -9.24
CA HIS A 101 -10.05 -3.89 -8.26
C HIS A 101 -8.62 -3.87 -7.70
N SER A 102 -7.57 -3.59 -8.50
CA SER A 102 -6.20 -3.52 -7.96
C SER A 102 -6.03 -2.37 -6.96
N ARG A 103 -6.74 -1.24 -7.15
CA ARG A 103 -6.74 -0.09 -6.21
C ARG A 103 -7.59 -0.33 -4.97
N LEU A 104 -8.65 -1.11 -5.05
CA LEU A 104 -9.39 -1.50 -3.84
C LEU A 104 -8.69 -2.68 -3.13
N GLY A 105 -8.01 -3.52 -3.90
CA GLY A 105 -7.32 -4.73 -3.46
C GLY A 105 -6.24 -4.42 -2.44
N ASP A 106 -5.40 -3.42 -2.68
CA ASP A 106 -4.35 -3.07 -1.71
C ASP A 106 -4.89 -2.53 -0.38
N LEU A 107 -6.05 -1.85 -0.37
CA LEU A 107 -6.74 -1.45 0.85
C LEU A 107 -7.31 -2.67 1.61
N LEU A 108 -7.95 -3.60 0.89
CA LEU A 108 -8.49 -4.82 1.48
C LEU A 108 -7.39 -5.72 2.02
N VAL A 109 -6.30 -5.89 1.27
CA VAL A 109 -5.11 -6.62 1.69
C VAL A 109 -4.55 -6.03 2.97
N ARG A 110 -4.36 -4.71 3.03
CA ARG A 110 -3.89 -4.06 4.26
C ARG A 110 -4.81 -4.36 5.44
N ARG A 111 -6.13 -4.28 5.24
CA ARG A 111 -7.09 -4.57 6.31
C ARG A 111 -7.00 -6.03 6.77
N ILE A 112 -7.08 -6.98 5.84
CA ILE A 112 -7.02 -8.43 6.12
C ILE A 112 -5.73 -8.77 6.88
N LEU A 113 -4.59 -8.33 6.36
CA LEU A 113 -3.28 -8.67 6.90
C LEU A 113 -2.99 -7.96 8.23
N TRP A 114 -3.54 -6.76 8.44
CA TRP A 114 -3.48 -6.07 9.73
C TRP A 114 -4.34 -6.76 10.79
N ASP A 115 -5.56 -7.19 10.44
CA ASP A 115 -6.43 -7.97 11.33
C ASP A 115 -5.79 -9.33 11.70
N MET A 116 -4.99 -9.91 10.79
CA MET A 116 -4.18 -11.12 11.02
C MET A 116 -2.87 -10.87 11.78
N GLY A 117 -2.58 -9.62 12.19
CA GLY A 117 -1.38 -9.27 12.96
C GLY A 117 -0.05 -9.43 12.22
N THR A 118 -0.05 -9.31 10.88
CA THR A 118 1.19 -9.39 10.11
C THR A 118 2.07 -8.15 10.31
N PRO A 119 3.42 -8.29 10.28
CA PRO A 119 4.32 -7.15 10.41
C PRO A 119 4.12 -6.12 9.29
N PRO A 120 4.24 -4.81 9.56
CA PRO A 120 3.98 -3.77 8.57
C PRO A 120 4.77 -3.93 7.28
N ALA A 121 6.08 -4.20 7.35
CA ALA A 121 6.90 -4.38 6.13
C ALA A 121 6.43 -5.57 5.27
N TRP A 122 5.98 -6.66 5.90
CA TRP A 122 5.45 -7.82 5.18
C TRP A 122 4.11 -7.50 4.51
N ARG A 123 3.22 -6.81 5.25
CA ARG A 123 1.91 -6.36 4.74
C ARG A 123 2.03 -5.39 3.58
N GLU A 124 2.88 -4.36 3.72
CA GLU A 124 3.03 -3.32 2.69
C GLU A 124 3.67 -3.88 1.42
N HIS A 125 4.56 -4.86 1.54
CA HIS A 125 5.07 -5.61 0.41
C HIS A 125 3.95 -6.32 -0.36
N VAL A 126 3.11 -7.11 0.32
CA VAL A 126 1.99 -7.82 -0.33
C VAL A 126 0.98 -6.84 -0.93
N ALA A 127 0.64 -5.77 -0.21
CA ALA A 127 -0.28 -4.74 -0.69
C ALA A 127 0.25 -4.04 -1.96
N ALA A 128 1.55 -3.77 -2.04
CA ALA A 128 2.17 -3.19 -3.22
C ALA A 128 2.13 -4.17 -4.42
N LEU A 129 2.39 -5.46 -4.21
CA LEU A 129 2.26 -6.46 -5.28
C LEU A 129 0.83 -6.53 -5.80
N VAL A 130 -0.17 -6.65 -4.92
CA VAL A 130 -1.59 -6.67 -5.31
C VAL A 130 -2.01 -5.38 -6.02
N ARG A 131 -1.50 -4.22 -5.58
CA ARG A 131 -1.78 -2.94 -6.26
C ARG A 131 -1.32 -2.94 -7.72
N HIS A 132 -0.21 -3.60 -8.00
CA HIS A 132 0.50 -3.51 -9.26
C HIS A 132 0.46 -4.80 -10.10
N HIS A 133 -0.29 -5.83 -9.68
CA HIS A 133 -0.22 -7.18 -10.26
C HIS A 133 -0.47 -7.25 -11.77
N GLN A 134 -1.30 -6.35 -12.32
CA GLN A 134 -1.58 -6.29 -13.77
C GLN A 134 -0.62 -5.40 -14.56
N ILE A 135 0.25 -4.63 -13.90
CA ILE A 135 1.18 -3.72 -14.58
C ILE A 135 2.08 -4.46 -15.58
N PRO A 136 2.67 -5.62 -15.24
CA PRO A 136 3.55 -6.33 -16.17
C PRO A 136 2.89 -6.75 -17.49
N PHE A 137 1.56 -6.91 -17.52
CA PHE A 137 0.82 -7.34 -18.73
C PHE A 137 0.89 -6.32 -19.86
N TRP A 138 0.98 -5.03 -19.52
CA TRP A 138 0.87 -3.90 -20.44
C TRP A 138 2.02 -2.89 -20.25
N ALA A 139 3.11 -3.32 -19.60
CA ALA A 139 4.15 -2.42 -19.10
C ALA A 139 4.76 -1.53 -20.20
N LEU A 140 5.04 -2.10 -21.37
CA LEU A 140 5.71 -1.41 -22.47
C LEU A 140 4.82 -0.42 -23.23
N GLU A 141 3.52 -0.43 -22.98
CA GLU A 141 2.55 0.51 -23.57
C GLU A 141 2.39 1.77 -22.72
N ARG A 142 3.08 1.86 -21.58
CA ARG A 142 2.89 2.92 -20.58
C ARG A 142 4.04 3.91 -20.56
N ASP A 143 3.71 5.18 -20.68
CA ASP A 143 4.67 6.29 -20.52
C ASP A 143 5.21 6.43 -19.08
N ASP A 144 4.49 5.92 -18.08
CA ASP A 144 4.83 6.06 -16.65
C ASP A 144 5.51 4.82 -16.04
N ILE A 145 5.91 3.85 -16.87
CA ILE A 145 6.39 2.54 -16.40
C ILE A 145 7.65 2.64 -15.55
N GLU A 146 8.62 3.51 -15.89
CA GLU A 146 9.83 3.75 -15.09
C GLU A 146 9.47 4.13 -13.65
N ARG A 147 8.54 5.08 -13.50
CA ARG A 147 8.12 5.60 -12.20
C ARG A 147 7.37 4.54 -11.39
N ILE A 148 6.61 3.68 -12.06
CA ILE A 148 5.93 2.55 -11.41
C ILE A 148 6.96 1.51 -10.97
N ALA A 149 7.88 1.09 -11.84
CA ALA A 149 8.92 0.11 -11.52
C ALA A 149 9.78 0.57 -10.33
N PHE A 150 10.18 1.84 -10.30
CA PHE A 150 10.89 2.41 -9.15
C PHE A 150 10.05 2.42 -7.89
N ARG A 151 8.77 2.81 -7.95
CA ARG A 151 7.89 2.75 -6.77
C ARG A 151 7.75 1.33 -6.24
N VAL A 152 7.52 0.35 -7.12
CA VAL A 152 7.41 -1.06 -6.73
C VAL A 152 8.70 -1.53 -6.08
N SER A 153 9.87 -1.19 -6.65
CA SER A 153 11.17 -1.56 -6.07
C SER A 153 11.40 -1.00 -4.66
N LEU A 154 10.79 0.14 -4.32
CA LEU A 154 10.90 0.77 -2.99
C LEU A 154 9.94 0.19 -1.95
N LEU A 155 8.88 -0.50 -2.39
CA LEU A 155 7.80 -1.02 -1.53
C LEU A 155 7.81 -2.54 -1.43
N ALA A 156 8.18 -3.20 -2.52
CA ALA A 156 8.25 -4.64 -2.68
C ALA A 156 9.48 -4.98 -3.52
N ARG A 157 9.37 -5.94 -4.44
CA ARG A 157 10.41 -6.27 -5.42
C ARG A 157 9.76 -6.50 -6.78
N ASN A 158 10.44 -6.10 -7.85
CA ASN A 158 9.90 -6.28 -9.19
C ASN A 158 9.99 -7.74 -9.63
N ASP A 159 10.96 -8.52 -9.15
CA ASP A 159 11.00 -9.96 -9.42
C ASP A 159 9.85 -10.73 -8.75
N ASP A 160 9.42 -10.33 -7.55
CA ASP A 160 8.21 -10.85 -6.92
C ASP A 160 6.96 -10.46 -7.73
N LEU A 161 6.91 -9.24 -8.28
CA LEU A 161 5.82 -8.80 -9.15
C LEU A 161 5.78 -9.58 -10.48
N VAL A 162 6.94 -9.86 -11.08
CA VAL A 162 7.07 -10.70 -12.28
C VAL A 162 6.55 -12.11 -12.01
N LEU A 163 6.94 -12.74 -10.88
CA LEU A 163 6.47 -14.07 -10.55
C LEU A 163 4.96 -14.12 -10.25
N LEU A 164 4.42 -13.10 -9.55
CA LEU A 164 2.99 -12.95 -9.35
C LEU A 164 2.24 -12.86 -10.69
N ALA A 165 2.67 -11.95 -11.58
CA ALA A 165 2.04 -11.74 -12.88
C ALA A 165 2.14 -12.99 -13.77
N LYS A 166 3.29 -13.67 -13.76
CA LYS A 166 3.49 -14.94 -14.48
C LYS A 166 2.55 -16.02 -13.96
N ALA A 167 2.41 -16.16 -12.65
CA ALA A 167 1.49 -17.12 -12.04
C ALA A 167 0.02 -16.82 -12.35
N ASP A 168 -0.40 -15.55 -12.32
CA ASP A 168 -1.75 -15.10 -12.72
C ASP A 168 -2.07 -15.53 -14.16
N ILE A 169 -1.19 -15.22 -15.13
CA ILE A 169 -1.43 -15.61 -16.53
C ILE A 169 -1.42 -17.12 -16.73
N LEU A 170 -0.45 -17.83 -16.13
CA LEU A 170 -0.37 -19.29 -16.26
C LEU A 170 -1.53 -20.02 -15.56
N GLY A 171 -2.18 -19.36 -14.59
CA GLY A 171 -3.40 -19.82 -13.95
C GLY A 171 -4.69 -19.55 -14.75
N ARG A 172 -4.59 -18.92 -15.92
CA ARG A 172 -5.73 -18.47 -16.73
C ARG A 172 -5.91 -19.34 -17.98
N ILE A 173 -7.15 -19.57 -18.40
CA ILE A 173 -7.45 -20.20 -19.70
C ILE A 173 -7.87 -19.10 -20.69
N CYS A 174 -6.91 -18.62 -21.48
CA CYS A 174 -7.09 -17.57 -22.49
C CYS A 174 -6.26 -17.84 -23.75
N THR A 175 -6.58 -17.17 -24.85
CA THR A 175 -5.89 -17.36 -26.14
C THR A 175 -4.59 -16.57 -26.28
N ASP A 176 -4.40 -15.55 -25.46
CA ASP A 176 -3.28 -14.59 -25.48
C ASP A 176 -2.24 -14.83 -24.39
N ALA A 177 -2.33 -15.95 -23.65
CA ALA A 177 -1.44 -16.28 -22.53
C ALA A 177 0.05 -16.18 -22.90
N ALA A 178 0.45 -16.68 -24.08
CA ALA A 178 1.84 -16.63 -24.52
C ALA A 178 2.36 -15.20 -24.65
N THR A 179 1.61 -14.32 -25.33
CA THR A 179 1.94 -12.91 -25.48
C THR A 179 2.04 -12.21 -24.13
N LEU A 180 1.11 -12.48 -23.21
CA LEU A 180 1.13 -11.87 -21.87
C LEU A 180 2.34 -12.34 -21.06
N VAL A 181 2.74 -13.62 -21.14
CA VAL A 181 3.96 -14.13 -20.49
C VAL A 181 5.22 -13.48 -21.06
N ASP A 182 5.26 -13.23 -22.37
CA ASP A 182 6.35 -12.50 -23.01
C ASP A 182 6.42 -11.05 -22.49
N ASN A 183 5.28 -10.35 -22.40
CA ASN A 183 5.21 -9.00 -21.82
C ASN A 183 5.70 -8.95 -20.37
N VAL A 184 5.32 -9.95 -19.55
CA VAL A 184 5.81 -10.08 -18.16
C VAL A 184 7.32 -10.27 -18.13
N SER A 185 7.86 -11.07 -19.04
CA SER A 185 9.30 -11.32 -19.14
C SER A 185 10.05 -10.05 -19.55
N LEU A 186 9.52 -9.30 -20.52
CA LEU A 186 10.06 -8.00 -20.94
C LEU A 186 10.02 -6.96 -19.82
N TYR A 187 8.97 -6.94 -18.99
CA TYR A 187 8.94 -6.10 -17.79
C TYR A 187 10.07 -6.46 -16.81
N GLY A 188 10.36 -7.75 -16.66
CA GLY A 188 11.48 -8.23 -15.84
C GLY A 188 12.84 -7.70 -16.34
N GLU A 189 13.10 -7.84 -17.64
CA GLU A 189 14.32 -7.33 -18.29
C GLU A 189 14.42 -5.80 -18.14
N TYR A 190 13.33 -5.08 -18.40
CA TYR A 190 13.26 -3.62 -18.21
C TYR A 190 13.62 -3.21 -16.76
N CYS A 191 13.10 -3.92 -15.77
CA CYS A 191 13.44 -3.65 -14.37
C CYS A 191 14.92 -3.97 -14.05
N ALA A 192 15.51 -4.96 -14.71
CA ALA A 192 16.92 -5.32 -14.56
C ALA A 192 17.83 -4.26 -15.16
N GLU A 193 17.53 -3.77 -16.36
CA GLU A 193 18.25 -2.67 -17.02
C GLU A 193 18.24 -1.38 -16.18
N LEU A 194 17.15 -1.17 -15.43
CA LEU A 194 16.99 -0.04 -14.52
C LEU A 194 17.54 -0.26 -13.10
N ASP A 195 18.27 -1.36 -12.85
CA ASP A 195 18.83 -1.73 -11.55
C ASP A 195 17.79 -1.74 -10.41
N CYS A 196 16.56 -2.17 -10.72
CA CYS A 196 15.43 -2.16 -9.80
C CYS A 196 14.63 -3.47 -9.75
N LEU A 197 15.17 -4.57 -10.33
CA LEU A 197 14.50 -5.87 -10.37
C LEU A 197 14.39 -6.52 -8.97
N SER A 198 15.53 -6.90 -8.39
CA SER A 198 15.60 -7.63 -7.11
C SER A 198 15.93 -6.74 -5.91
N THR A 199 16.33 -5.50 -6.16
CA THR A 199 16.71 -4.54 -5.13
C THR A 199 16.00 -3.21 -5.34
N PRO A 200 15.76 -2.44 -4.27
CA PRO A 200 15.21 -1.09 -4.41
C PRO A 200 16.09 -0.21 -5.28
N ARG A 201 15.47 0.58 -6.17
CA ARG A 201 16.18 1.62 -6.94
C ARG A 201 16.96 2.52 -6.00
N ARG A 202 18.25 2.67 -6.27
CA ARG A 202 19.15 3.56 -5.52
C ARG A 202 19.09 4.96 -6.11
N PHE A 203 18.54 5.93 -5.39
CA PHE A 203 18.63 7.34 -5.75
C PHE A 203 19.90 7.97 -5.14
N PRO A 204 20.44 9.07 -5.72
CA PRO A 204 21.62 9.75 -5.16
C PRO A 204 21.46 10.18 -3.69
N SER A 205 20.23 10.50 -3.27
CA SER A 205 19.89 10.82 -1.88
C SER A 205 18.39 10.66 -1.64
N ASP A 206 17.97 10.67 -0.36
CA ASP A 206 16.54 10.76 0.01
C ASP A 206 15.86 11.98 -0.61
N HIS A 207 16.60 13.09 -0.71
CA HIS A 207 16.10 14.32 -1.32
C HIS A 207 15.90 14.15 -2.82
N ALA A 208 16.85 13.52 -3.53
CA ALA A 208 16.70 13.21 -4.96
C ALA A 208 15.50 12.29 -5.21
N ARG A 209 15.32 11.23 -4.40
CA ARG A 209 14.13 10.36 -4.48
C ARG A 209 12.83 11.14 -4.31
N PHE A 210 12.73 11.92 -3.23
CA PHE A 210 11.54 12.73 -2.95
C PHE A 210 11.22 13.68 -4.10
N MET A 211 12.24 14.35 -4.65
CA MET A 211 12.06 15.29 -5.75
C MET A 211 11.71 14.61 -7.08
N TYR A 212 12.26 13.43 -7.36
CA TYR A 212 11.89 12.62 -8.52
C TYR A 212 10.39 12.29 -8.47
N PHE A 213 9.88 11.79 -7.33
CA PHE A 213 8.44 11.50 -7.16
C PHE A 213 7.56 12.77 -7.07
N ARG A 214 8.16 13.87 -6.62
CA ARG A 214 7.71 15.27 -6.69
C ARG A 214 7.30 15.76 -8.08
N THR A 215 8.27 15.69 -8.97
CA THR A 215 8.32 16.50 -10.19
C THR A 215 8.32 15.56 -11.39
N PRO A 216 7.25 15.55 -12.20
CA PRO A 216 7.22 14.76 -13.44
C PRO A 216 8.39 15.10 -14.38
N GLY A 217 8.90 14.09 -15.10
CA GLY A 217 9.96 14.27 -16.10
C GLY A 217 11.36 14.54 -15.55
N ARG A 218 11.58 14.35 -14.25
CA ARG A 218 12.90 14.53 -13.64
C ARG A 218 13.78 13.29 -13.87
N ASP A 219 15.04 13.52 -14.21
CA ASP A 219 16.06 12.47 -14.28
C ASP A 219 16.24 11.79 -12.90
N PRO A 220 16.10 10.45 -12.81
CA PRO A 220 16.26 9.70 -11.56
C PRO A 220 17.69 9.70 -10.99
N ASP A 221 18.72 9.90 -11.82
CA ASP A 221 20.13 9.93 -11.41
C ASP A 221 20.62 11.34 -11.10
N TYR A 222 19.79 12.37 -11.33
CA TYR A 222 20.13 13.73 -10.95
C TYR A 222 20.29 13.87 -9.43
N ALA A 223 21.52 14.15 -9.01
CA ALA A 223 21.87 14.45 -7.63
C ALA A 223 21.31 15.82 -7.21
N ALA A 224 20.03 15.85 -6.87
CA ALA A 224 19.34 17.05 -6.43
C ALA A 224 20.02 17.65 -5.19
N TYR A 225 20.46 18.91 -5.31
CA TYR A 225 21.00 19.68 -4.20
C TYR A 225 19.96 19.80 -3.09
N ASP A 226 20.29 19.28 -1.90
CA ASP A 226 19.40 19.33 -0.74
C ASP A 226 19.42 20.73 -0.13
N ASP A 227 18.46 21.56 -0.53
CA ASP A 227 18.28 22.93 -0.05
C ASP A 227 17.26 23.04 1.10
N THR A 228 16.97 21.93 1.78
CA THR A 228 16.01 21.91 2.87
C THR A 228 16.47 22.75 4.06
N ARG A 229 15.54 23.48 4.68
CA ARG A 229 15.85 24.47 5.75
C ARG A 229 15.26 24.13 7.11
N LEU A 230 14.26 23.27 7.14
CA LEU A 230 13.55 22.84 8.33
C LEU A 230 13.03 21.41 8.12
N THR A 231 12.50 20.78 9.18
CA THR A 231 11.81 19.49 9.07
C THR A 231 10.35 19.62 9.49
N MET A 232 9.44 19.13 8.64
CA MET A 232 8.07 18.84 9.04
C MET A 232 7.94 17.35 9.34
N THR A 233 7.63 17.00 10.58
CA THR A 233 7.28 15.63 10.96
C THR A 233 5.77 15.46 10.88
N LEU A 234 5.29 14.71 9.89
CA LEU A 234 3.89 14.34 9.73
C LEU A 234 3.62 13.01 10.43
N VAL A 235 2.64 12.96 11.33
CA VAL A 235 2.21 11.72 11.96
C VAL A 235 0.94 11.21 11.30
N ALA A 236 0.90 9.93 10.94
CA ALA A 236 -0.25 9.27 10.33
C ALA A 236 -0.67 8.04 11.15
N GLY A 237 -1.98 7.81 11.26
CA GLY A 237 -2.53 6.66 11.96
C GLY A 237 -3.94 6.91 12.48
N LEU A 238 -4.66 5.81 12.71
CA LEU A 238 -6.05 5.84 13.16
C LEU A 238 -6.23 6.59 14.50
N PRO A 239 -7.44 7.09 14.81
CA PRO A 239 -7.78 7.52 16.17
C PRO A 239 -7.49 6.39 17.17
N GLY A 240 -7.00 6.72 18.37
CA GLY A 240 -6.66 5.70 19.40
C GLY A 240 -5.31 4.99 19.21
N VAL A 241 -4.60 5.21 18.09
CA VAL A 241 -3.29 4.57 17.84
C VAL A 241 -2.15 5.11 18.71
N GLY A 242 -2.34 6.20 19.46
CA GLY A 242 -1.32 6.76 20.35
C GLY A 242 -0.42 7.84 19.73
N LYS A 243 -0.89 8.57 18.70
CA LYS A 243 -0.15 9.69 18.06
C LYS A 243 0.37 10.71 19.08
N ASP A 244 -0.51 11.24 19.93
CA ASP A 244 -0.13 12.27 20.90
C ASP A 244 0.85 11.74 21.95
N HIS A 245 0.67 10.50 22.38
CA HIS A 245 1.60 9.82 23.29
C HIS A 245 2.99 9.70 22.66
N TRP A 246 3.07 9.19 21.42
CA TRP A 246 4.33 9.07 20.70
C TRP A 246 5.01 10.43 20.53
N LEU A 247 4.25 11.47 20.16
CA LEU A 247 4.77 12.82 20.00
C LEU A 247 5.33 13.42 21.29
N THR A 248 4.65 13.23 22.42
CA THR A 248 5.13 13.71 23.72
C THR A 248 6.42 13.04 24.16
N HIS A 249 6.61 11.76 23.84
CA HIS A 249 7.84 11.05 24.22
C HIS A 249 9.00 11.28 23.25
N ASN A 250 8.72 11.42 21.95
CA ASN A 250 9.76 11.44 20.92
C ASN A 250 10.05 12.84 20.37
N ARG A 251 9.10 13.77 20.46
CA ARG A 251 9.18 15.13 19.91
C ARG A 251 8.54 16.17 20.85
N PRO A 252 8.90 16.21 22.15
CA PRO A 252 8.28 17.12 23.11
C PRO A 252 8.48 18.59 22.77
N ASP A 253 9.65 18.96 22.22
CA ASP A 253 10.06 20.35 22.01
C ASP A 253 9.57 20.97 20.70
N LEU A 254 8.96 20.17 19.81
CA LEU A 254 8.48 20.68 18.53
C LEU A 254 7.09 21.29 18.66
N PRO A 255 6.85 22.49 18.08
CA PRO A 255 5.51 23.04 17.99
C PRO A 255 4.60 22.12 17.16
N ARG A 256 3.32 22.05 17.52
CA ARG A 256 2.36 21.10 16.94
C ARG A 256 1.23 21.83 16.24
N VAL A 257 1.08 21.57 14.95
CA VAL A 257 -0.13 21.90 14.19
C VAL A 257 -1.04 20.67 14.26
N SER A 258 -1.98 20.69 15.21
CA SER A 258 -2.95 19.60 15.43
C SER A 258 -4.33 20.01 14.92
N LEU A 259 -4.85 19.26 13.93
CA LEU A 259 -6.20 19.50 13.41
C LEU A 259 -7.26 19.18 14.46
N ASP A 260 -7.01 18.20 15.34
CA ASP A 260 -7.90 17.85 16.44
C ASP A 260 -7.98 19.00 17.46
N ALA A 261 -6.84 19.59 17.84
CA ALA A 261 -6.81 20.75 18.73
C ALA A 261 -7.50 21.98 18.12
N LEU A 262 -7.27 22.23 16.82
CA LEU A 262 -7.91 23.32 16.08
C LEU A 262 -9.42 23.18 15.98
N ARG A 263 -9.96 21.96 15.84
CA ARG A 263 -11.42 21.72 15.88
C ARG A 263 -12.01 22.14 17.21
N THR A 264 -11.35 21.77 18.31
CA THR A 264 -11.79 22.14 19.67
C THR A 264 -11.72 23.65 19.88
N GLU A 265 -10.61 24.29 19.50
CA GLU A 265 -10.40 25.73 19.64
C GLU A 265 -11.44 26.54 18.85
N LEU A 266 -11.70 26.15 17.59
CA LEU A 266 -12.66 26.80 16.72
C LEU A 266 -14.11 26.37 16.97
N LYS A 267 -14.35 25.45 17.93
CA LYS A 267 -15.66 24.86 18.25
C LYS A 267 -16.36 24.25 17.02
N VAL A 268 -15.58 23.70 16.08
CA VAL A 268 -16.08 23.04 14.87
C VAL A 268 -16.31 21.56 15.15
N LYS A 269 -17.56 21.11 15.01
CA LYS A 269 -17.90 19.69 15.16
C LYS A 269 -17.24 18.85 14.06
N PRO A 270 -16.86 17.58 14.32
CA PRO A 270 -16.27 16.71 13.29
C PRO A 270 -17.15 16.47 12.06
N THR A 271 -18.47 16.63 12.20
CA THR A 271 -19.47 16.46 11.13
C THR A 271 -19.78 17.76 10.38
N ALA A 272 -19.30 18.90 10.87
CA ALA A 272 -19.50 20.20 10.23
C ALA A 272 -18.49 20.42 9.10
N ASP A 273 -18.62 21.54 8.39
CA ASP A 273 -17.62 21.95 7.39
C ASP A 273 -16.23 22.05 8.04
N GLN A 274 -15.27 21.31 7.47
CA GLN A 274 -13.89 21.25 7.95
C GLN A 274 -13.00 22.32 7.30
N GLY A 275 -13.49 23.09 6.33
CA GLY A 275 -12.75 24.15 5.64
C GLY A 275 -12.04 25.13 6.58
N PRO A 276 -12.71 25.71 7.60
CA PRO A 276 -12.08 26.64 8.53
C PRO A 276 -10.92 26.04 9.34
N VAL A 277 -11.05 24.77 9.75
CA VAL A 277 -10.02 24.04 10.50
C VAL A 277 -8.78 23.82 9.63
N ILE A 278 -8.99 23.41 8.37
CA ILE A 278 -7.91 23.20 7.40
C ILE A 278 -7.21 24.53 7.10
N ALA A 279 -7.97 25.62 6.93
CA ALA A 279 -7.41 26.95 6.70
C ALA A 279 -6.56 27.42 7.90
N ALA A 280 -7.04 27.23 9.13
CA ALA A 280 -6.29 27.56 10.34
C ALA A 280 -5.02 26.70 10.50
N ALA A 281 -5.09 25.40 10.19
CA ALA A 281 -3.93 24.51 10.20
C ALA A 281 -2.87 24.96 9.21
N ASN A 282 -3.28 25.29 7.98
CA ASN A 282 -2.39 25.81 6.95
C ASN A 282 -1.78 27.16 7.34
N ALA A 283 -2.54 28.05 7.99
CA ALA A 283 -2.04 29.33 8.49
C ALA A 283 -0.96 29.14 9.55
N ARG A 284 -1.21 28.31 10.57
CA ARG A 284 -0.21 27.98 11.61
C ARG A 284 1.03 27.31 11.05
N ALA A 285 0.87 26.37 10.11
CA ALA A 285 1.99 25.76 9.43
C ALA A 285 2.82 26.81 8.67
N ARG A 286 2.18 27.75 7.96
CA ARG A 286 2.88 28.84 7.25
C ARG A 286 3.69 29.74 8.18
N GLU A 287 3.25 29.98 9.42
CA GLU A 287 4.04 30.73 10.41
C GLU A 287 5.37 30.02 10.71
N HIS A 288 5.34 28.71 10.97
CA HIS A 288 6.55 27.91 11.19
C HIS A 288 7.42 27.83 9.94
N LEU A 289 6.82 27.59 8.78
CA LEU A 289 7.52 27.46 7.50
C LEU A 289 8.25 28.76 7.13
N ARG A 290 7.60 29.93 7.28
CA ARG A 290 8.23 31.24 7.02
C ARG A 290 9.34 31.56 8.01
N ALA A 291 9.21 31.12 9.26
CA ALA A 291 10.22 31.28 10.29
C ALA A 291 11.38 30.26 10.20
N GLY A 292 11.34 29.31 9.25
CA GLY A 292 12.35 28.24 9.16
C GLY A 292 12.34 27.29 10.37
N ARG A 293 11.21 27.20 11.09
CA ARG A 293 11.11 26.44 12.34
C ARG A 293 10.53 25.05 12.08
N SER A 294 11.25 24.00 12.47
CA SER A 294 10.74 22.63 12.42
C SER A 294 9.49 22.45 13.30
N PHE A 295 8.54 21.64 12.85
CA PHE A 295 7.25 21.46 13.52
C PHE A 295 6.61 20.10 13.21
N VAL A 296 5.58 19.75 13.96
CA VAL A 296 4.79 18.54 13.77
C VAL A 296 3.46 18.86 13.11
N TRP A 297 3.09 18.08 12.10
CA TRP A 297 1.74 18.03 11.54
C TRP A 297 1.00 16.80 12.06
N ASN A 298 0.02 16.99 12.96
CA ASN A 298 -0.71 15.92 13.62
C ASN A 298 -2.18 15.89 13.18
N ALA A 299 -2.54 14.83 12.47
CA ALA A 299 -3.91 14.48 12.11
C ALA A 299 -3.99 12.96 11.91
N THR A 300 -5.15 12.45 11.51
CA THR A 300 -5.29 11.02 11.17
C THR A 300 -4.47 10.65 9.93
N ASN A 301 -4.46 11.50 8.89
CA ASN A 301 -3.60 11.35 7.70
C ASN A 301 -3.67 9.96 7.03
N VAL A 302 -4.87 9.37 7.00
CA VAL A 302 -5.08 7.97 6.60
C VAL A 302 -5.00 7.74 5.09
N SER A 303 -5.12 8.77 4.25
CA SER A 303 -4.97 8.66 2.80
C SER A 303 -3.80 9.48 2.28
N ARG A 304 -3.19 9.01 1.20
CA ARG A 304 -2.11 9.67 0.46
C ARG A 304 -2.52 11.06 -0.01
N GLN A 305 -3.77 11.22 -0.47
CA GLN A 305 -4.30 12.51 -0.89
C GLN A 305 -4.31 13.53 0.26
N VAL A 306 -4.72 13.12 1.48
CA VAL A 306 -4.73 14.01 2.65
C VAL A 306 -3.30 14.37 3.08
N ARG A 307 -2.39 13.39 3.06
CA ARG A 307 -0.98 13.64 3.34
C ARG A 307 -0.35 14.60 2.33
N ASP A 308 -0.63 14.42 1.05
CA ASP A 308 -0.06 15.22 -0.04
C ASP A 308 -0.36 16.72 0.10
N GLN A 309 -1.51 17.09 0.67
CA GLN A 309 -1.84 18.50 0.94
C GLN A 309 -0.85 19.15 1.92
N ALA A 310 -0.56 18.49 3.04
CA ALA A 310 0.39 18.98 4.04
C ALA A 310 1.83 18.91 3.54
N ILE A 311 2.19 17.80 2.86
CA ILE A 311 3.52 17.59 2.28
C ILE A 311 3.79 18.65 1.20
N GLY A 312 2.84 18.91 0.31
CA GLY A 312 2.96 19.91 -0.75
C GLY A 312 3.14 21.32 -0.21
N LEU A 313 2.38 21.70 0.83
CA LEU A 313 2.57 22.97 1.52
C LEU A 313 3.99 23.10 2.10
N ALA A 314 4.48 22.09 2.81
CA ALA A 314 5.79 22.14 3.44
C ALA A 314 6.94 22.09 2.41
N ALA A 315 6.82 21.27 1.37
CA ALA A 315 7.79 21.15 0.29
C ALA A 315 7.97 22.47 -0.47
N ALA A 316 6.90 23.24 -0.68
CA ALA A 316 6.96 24.56 -1.31
C ALA A 316 7.82 25.57 -0.52
N TYR A 317 8.05 25.33 0.77
CA TYR A 317 8.91 26.12 1.64
C TYR A 317 10.26 25.43 1.92
N ARG A 318 10.64 24.43 1.11
CA ARG A 318 11.90 23.67 1.24
C ARG A 318 12.00 22.99 2.60
N ALA A 319 10.90 22.43 3.10
CA ALA A 319 10.94 21.56 4.26
C ALA A 319 11.39 20.16 3.88
N ARG A 320 12.23 19.56 4.71
CA ARG A 320 12.43 18.11 4.76
C ARG A 320 11.19 17.46 5.35
N ILE A 321 10.73 16.38 4.75
CA ILE A 321 9.50 15.69 5.12
C ILE A 321 9.86 14.38 5.79
N GLU A 322 9.39 14.20 7.02
CA GLU A 322 9.44 12.94 7.76
C GLU A 322 8.01 12.47 8.01
N ILE A 323 7.68 11.23 7.64
CA ILE A 323 6.38 10.63 7.96
C ILE A 323 6.56 9.52 8.98
N ILE A 324 5.81 9.61 10.08
CA ILE A 324 5.70 8.59 11.11
C ILE A 324 4.33 7.93 10.99
N GLY A 325 4.28 6.76 10.35
CA GLY A 325 3.10 5.91 10.28
C GLY A 325 3.01 5.06 11.55
N LEU A 326 2.00 5.31 12.37
CA LEU A 326 1.73 4.56 13.59
C LEU A 326 0.58 3.57 13.35
N GLU A 327 0.77 2.34 13.81
CA GLU A 327 -0.26 1.31 13.86
C GLU A 327 -0.32 0.61 15.22
N ALA A 328 -1.46 0.02 15.52
CA ALA A 328 -1.67 -0.88 16.66
C ALA A 328 -2.80 -1.85 16.26
N PRO A 329 -2.95 -3.02 16.89
CA PRO A 329 -4.08 -3.91 16.62
C PRO A 329 -5.44 -3.22 16.87
N MET A 330 -6.48 -3.59 16.13
CA MET A 330 -7.82 -3.00 16.28
C MET A 330 -8.37 -3.11 17.72
N SER A 331 -8.07 -4.20 18.41
CA SER A 331 -8.44 -4.40 19.82
C SER A 331 -7.81 -3.34 20.73
N VAL A 332 -6.52 -3.03 20.53
CA VAL A 332 -5.80 -2.00 21.27
C VAL A 332 -6.35 -0.61 20.94
N ILE A 333 -6.60 -0.32 19.66
CA ILE A 333 -7.20 0.95 19.22
C ILE A 333 -8.56 1.14 19.88
N THR A 334 -9.40 0.11 19.88
CA THR A 334 -10.74 0.15 20.45
C THR A 334 -10.70 0.37 21.97
N ALA A 335 -9.86 -0.38 22.68
CA ALA A 335 -9.69 -0.23 24.13
C ALA A 335 -9.19 1.17 24.50
N ARG A 336 -8.16 1.68 23.79
CA ARG A 336 -7.64 3.03 24.00
C ARG A 336 -8.68 4.09 23.69
N ASN A 337 -9.47 3.92 22.63
CA ASN A 337 -10.49 4.90 22.24
C ASN A 337 -11.66 4.94 23.24
N ALA A 338 -12.07 3.79 23.79
CA ALA A 338 -13.11 3.72 24.81
C ALA A 338 -12.72 4.42 26.12
N ALA A 339 -11.43 4.47 26.44
CA ALA A 339 -10.91 5.14 27.63
C ALA A 339 -10.73 6.68 27.47
N ARG A 340 -11.04 7.25 26.30
CA ARG A 340 -10.89 8.70 26.05
C ARG A 340 -12.04 9.48 26.69
N PRO A 341 -11.81 10.73 27.14
CA PRO A 341 -12.89 11.62 27.57
C PRO A 341 -13.97 11.82 26.50
N ASP A 342 -13.53 11.99 25.24
CA ASP A 342 -14.39 12.10 24.06
C ASP A 342 -14.02 10.98 23.05
N PRO A 343 -14.62 9.79 23.16
CA PRO A 343 -14.38 8.69 22.23
C PRO A 343 -14.85 9.02 20.82
N VAL A 344 -14.06 8.61 19.81
CA VAL A 344 -14.51 8.66 18.41
C VAL A 344 -15.47 7.50 18.17
N PRO A 345 -16.62 7.69 17.49
CA PRO A 345 -17.54 6.58 17.21
C PRO A 345 -16.85 5.43 16.47
N ALA A 346 -17.12 4.18 16.88
CA ALA A 346 -16.49 2.99 16.28
C ALA A 346 -16.69 2.92 14.76
N SER A 347 -17.87 3.30 14.27
CA SER A 347 -18.18 3.36 12.84
C SER A 347 -17.29 4.35 12.06
N VAL A 348 -16.78 5.40 12.70
CA VAL A 348 -15.82 6.34 12.09
C VAL A 348 -14.43 5.72 12.02
N ILE A 349 -14.00 5.02 13.07
CA ILE A 349 -12.71 4.31 13.07
C ILE A 349 -12.70 3.24 11.98
N GLU A 350 -13.77 2.46 11.86
CA GLU A 350 -13.91 1.45 10.80
C GLU A 350 -13.88 2.09 9.39
N LYS A 351 -14.60 3.20 9.19
CA LYS A 351 -14.56 3.94 7.92
C LYS A 351 -13.15 4.46 7.58
N LEU A 352 -12.38 4.89 8.57
CA LEU A 352 -11.00 5.34 8.38
C LEU A 352 -10.06 4.16 8.09
N ALA A 353 -10.22 3.05 8.79
CA ALA A 353 -9.44 1.83 8.57
C ALA A 353 -9.65 1.27 7.14
N ASN A 354 -10.88 1.33 6.63
CA ASN A 354 -11.19 0.89 5.25
C ASN A 354 -10.63 1.83 4.16
N LYS A 355 -10.14 3.01 4.52
CA LYS A 355 -9.50 3.98 3.62
C LYS A 355 -8.02 4.16 3.90
N TRP A 356 -7.44 3.28 4.71
CA TRP A 356 -6.08 3.43 5.19
C TRP A 356 -5.08 3.05 4.09
N GLU A 357 -4.44 4.07 3.54
CA GLU A 357 -3.26 3.96 2.69
C GLU A 357 -2.04 4.19 3.59
N ALA A 358 -1.16 3.19 3.73
CA ALA A 358 0.08 3.38 4.45
C ALA A 358 0.97 4.43 3.75
N PRO A 359 1.72 5.26 4.50
CA PRO A 359 2.69 6.16 3.88
C PRO A 359 3.80 5.37 3.21
N ASP A 360 4.21 5.76 2.00
CA ASP A 360 5.29 5.09 1.26
C ASP A 360 6.54 5.97 1.05
N PRO A 361 7.72 5.38 0.77
CA PRO A 361 8.97 6.13 0.58
C PRO A 361 8.96 7.16 -0.57
N THR A 362 7.97 7.14 -1.45
CA THR A 362 7.78 8.12 -2.53
C THR A 362 7.14 9.42 -2.04
N GLU A 363 6.54 9.42 -0.86
CA GLU A 363 5.85 10.59 -0.29
C GLU A 363 6.77 11.54 0.48
N ALA A 364 7.95 11.09 0.93
CA ALA A 364 8.79 11.83 1.86
C ALA A 364 10.29 11.49 1.78
N HIS A 365 11.12 12.35 2.38
CA HIS A 365 12.55 12.08 2.57
C HIS A 365 12.77 10.89 3.51
N THR A 366 11.91 10.72 4.51
CA THR A 366 11.97 9.57 5.42
C THR A 366 10.57 9.11 5.81
N VAL A 367 10.33 7.80 5.78
CA VAL A 367 9.10 7.16 6.26
C VAL A 367 9.47 6.09 7.27
N ARG A 368 8.76 6.07 8.41
CA ARG A 368 8.89 5.03 9.44
C ARG A 368 7.52 4.45 9.75
N TRP A 369 7.39 3.13 9.69
CA TRP A 369 6.22 2.41 10.19
C TRP A 369 6.54 1.86 11.57
N LEU A 370 5.76 2.25 12.58
CA LEU A 370 5.99 1.87 13.98
C LEU A 370 4.71 1.28 14.57
N THR A 371 4.86 0.19 15.32
CA THR A 371 3.82 -0.31 16.21
C THR A 371 3.83 0.49 17.51
N THR A 372 2.65 0.80 18.05
CA THR A 372 2.47 1.41 19.37
C THR A 372 1.88 0.46 20.41
N ALA A 373 1.68 -0.81 20.04
CA ALA A 373 1.26 -1.88 20.93
C ALA A 373 2.46 -2.70 21.39
#